data_AF-A0A857VDD8-F1
#
_entry.id   AF-A0A857VDD8-F1
#
_cell.length_a   1.000
_cell.length_b   1.000
_cell.length_c   1.000
_cell.angle_alpha   90.00
_cell.angle_beta   90.00
_cell.angle_gamma   90.00
#
_symmetry.space_group_name_H-M   'P 1'
#
loop_
_entity.id
_entity.type
_entity.pdbx_description
1 polymer ?
#
loop_
_entity_poly.entity_id
_entity_poly.type
_entity_poly.pdbx_seq_one_letter_code
_entity_poly.pdbx_strand_id
1 'polypeptide(L)'
;MSQLQEYVDSQVATISPFKIKSQELLEQAKAKEITDDATAKEAVAIRKLITSHRTEVKNARLAITRNFDSVKSQFIDAEKDVLAPAEEALENISQKILAYQEEQERLAEEEAARVDAICAKFDTNAKSLRSQKACDEKGTELKQIFAELPEADQNHAEIKLAFTKSINELLTRKDELTTAERDEAEAAKLAAQRKREQEIAEAEAAKAAKAQQPAVKSGIKTKTVFTVTNPELVPRYLCEPSDKLIREAIANGLREIPGVEIREEKSF
;
A
#
# COMPACT_ATOMS: atom_id res chain seq x y z
N MET A 1 47.54 -15.75 55.40
CA MET A 1 46.32 -16.11 54.64
C MET A 1 45.55 -14.81 54.38
N SER A 2 44.37 -14.81 53.74
CA SER A 2 43.54 -13.58 53.74
C SER A 2 43.13 -13.27 55.19
N GLN A 3 43.14 -12.00 55.60
CA GLN A 3 42.71 -11.58 56.95
C GLN A 3 41.29 -12.08 57.28
N LEU A 4 40.43 -12.22 56.26
CA LEU A 4 39.09 -12.77 56.41
C LEU A 4 39.12 -14.27 56.74
N GLN A 5 40.04 -15.03 56.12
CA GLN A 5 40.20 -16.45 56.39
C GLN A 5 40.73 -16.68 57.80
N GLU A 6 41.69 -15.86 58.25
CA GLU A 6 42.22 -15.91 59.61
C GLU A 6 41.12 -15.60 60.65
N TYR A 7 40.24 -14.64 60.35
CA TYR A 7 39.07 -14.37 61.19
C TYR A 7 38.07 -15.54 61.20
N VAL A 8 37.73 -16.11 60.03
CA VAL A 8 36.85 -17.28 59.94
C VAL A 8 37.42 -18.46 60.72
N ASP A 9 38.71 -18.75 60.56
CA ASP A 9 39.40 -19.83 61.27
C ASP A 9 39.38 -19.58 62.79
N SER A 10 39.54 -18.33 63.24
CA SER A 10 39.40 -17.96 64.65
C SER A 10 37.99 -18.21 65.20
N GLN A 11 36.94 -17.90 64.42
CA GLN A 11 35.55 -18.13 64.81
C GLN A 11 35.23 -19.63 64.83
N VAL A 12 35.75 -20.42 63.88
CA VAL A 12 35.59 -21.88 63.86
C VAL A 12 36.31 -22.53 65.05
N ALA A 13 37.47 -22.00 65.46
CA ALA A 13 38.18 -22.48 66.65
C ALA A 13 37.33 -22.35 67.93
N THR A 14 36.46 -21.33 68.03
CA THR A 14 35.52 -21.22 69.16
C THR A 14 34.47 -22.33 69.22
N ILE A 15 34.25 -23.04 68.11
CA ILE A 15 33.31 -24.17 68.01
C ILE A 15 34.00 -25.50 68.35
N SER A 16 35.34 -25.54 68.36
CA SER A 16 36.15 -26.73 68.68
C SER A 16 35.78 -27.42 70.01
N PRO A 17 35.52 -26.69 71.12
CA PRO A 17 35.08 -27.31 72.38
C PRO A 17 33.77 -28.10 72.25
N PHE A 18 32.86 -27.70 71.35
CA PHE A 18 31.63 -28.46 71.13
C PHE A 18 31.88 -29.82 70.49
N LYS A 19 32.95 -29.96 69.69
CA LYS A 19 33.32 -31.25 69.11
C LYS A 19 33.77 -32.23 70.19
N ILE A 20 34.56 -31.75 71.15
CA ILE A 20 35.02 -32.55 72.30
C ILE A 20 33.82 -32.99 73.14
N LYS A 21 32.95 -32.06 73.55
CA LYS A 21 31.72 -32.37 74.30
C LYS A 21 30.78 -33.34 73.55
N SER A 22 30.72 -33.26 72.22
CA SER A 22 29.96 -34.22 71.40
C SER A 22 30.53 -35.64 71.50
N GLN A 23 31.86 -35.78 71.52
CA GLN A 23 32.53 -37.07 71.66
C GLN A 23 32.35 -37.63 73.07
N GLU A 24 32.46 -36.80 74.11
CA GLU A 24 32.20 -37.22 75.49
C GLU A 24 30.77 -37.74 75.69
N LEU A 25 29.78 -37.02 75.17
CA LEU A 25 28.37 -37.44 75.23
C LEU A 25 28.12 -38.73 74.44
N LEU A 26 28.84 -38.94 73.33
CA LEU A 26 28.77 -40.18 72.56
C LEU A 26 29.31 -41.36 73.37
N GLU A 27 30.47 -41.21 74.00
CA GLU A 27 31.06 -42.28 74.83
C GLU A 27 30.19 -42.57 76.06
N GLN A 28 29.63 -41.54 76.70
CA GLN A 28 28.64 -41.73 77.78
C GLN A 28 27.40 -42.50 77.34
N ALA A 29 26.89 -42.21 76.13
CA ALA A 29 25.73 -42.91 75.58
C ALA A 29 26.05 -44.37 75.23
N LYS A 30 27.24 -44.65 74.65
CA LYS A 30 27.68 -46.02 74.33
C LYS A 30 27.92 -46.88 75.56
N ALA A 31 28.49 -46.29 76.61
CA ALA A 31 28.81 -47.00 77.85
C ALA A 31 27.55 -47.32 78.68
N LYS A 32 26.39 -46.73 78.36
CA LYS A 32 25.18 -46.87 79.17
C LYS A 32 24.33 -48.06 78.73
N GLU A 33 24.29 -49.11 79.54
CA GLU A 33 23.33 -50.21 79.41
C GLU A 33 22.03 -49.91 80.18
N ILE A 34 20.90 -50.33 79.64
CA ILE A 34 19.56 -50.11 80.21
C ILE A 34 18.96 -51.47 80.53
N THR A 35 18.83 -51.78 81.82
CA THR A 35 18.38 -53.09 82.31
C THR A 35 17.25 -53.00 83.34
N ASP A 36 17.02 -51.81 83.89
CA ASP A 36 16.01 -51.53 84.92
C ASP A 36 15.51 -50.06 84.88
N ASP A 37 14.54 -49.74 85.74
CA ASP A 37 13.94 -48.40 85.82
C ASP A 37 14.93 -47.31 86.29
N ALA A 38 15.96 -47.66 87.05
CA ALA A 38 16.97 -46.71 87.52
C ALA A 38 17.91 -46.32 86.37
N THR A 39 18.44 -47.31 85.66
CA THR A 39 19.29 -47.12 84.47
C THR A 39 18.54 -46.45 83.32
N ALA A 40 17.23 -46.68 83.17
CA ALA A 40 16.39 -45.98 82.23
C ALA A 40 16.27 -44.47 82.54
N LYS A 41 16.11 -44.08 83.81
CA LYS A 41 16.08 -42.66 84.22
C LYS A 41 17.40 -41.95 83.91
N GLU A 42 18.52 -42.61 84.15
CA GLU A 42 19.85 -42.06 83.85
C GLU A 42 20.07 -41.90 82.34
N ALA A 43 19.62 -42.86 81.52
CA ALA A 43 19.65 -42.72 80.06
C ALA A 43 18.82 -41.52 79.55
N VAL A 44 17.66 -41.27 80.17
CA VAL A 44 16.84 -40.07 79.88
C VAL A 44 17.59 -38.78 80.21
N ALA A 45 18.38 -38.75 81.30
CA ALA A 45 19.21 -37.60 81.65
C ALA A 45 20.31 -37.35 80.59
N ILE A 46 21.01 -38.40 80.14
CA ILE A 46 22.01 -38.31 79.05
C ILE A 46 21.35 -37.79 77.76
N ARG A 47 20.17 -38.29 77.41
CA ARG A 47 19.41 -37.79 76.24
C ARG A 47 19.08 -36.30 76.34
N LYS A 48 18.70 -35.80 77.53
CA LYS A 48 18.46 -34.38 77.76
C LYS A 48 19.73 -33.56 77.56
N LEU A 49 20.87 -34.02 78.07
CA LEU A 49 22.17 -33.36 77.88
C LEU A 49 22.56 -33.27 76.39
N ILE A 50 22.38 -34.37 75.64
CA ILE A 50 22.62 -34.39 74.18
C ILE A 50 21.71 -33.37 73.47
N THR A 51 20.44 -33.30 73.86
CA THR A 51 19.48 -32.37 73.24
C THR A 51 19.83 -30.91 73.54
N SER A 52 20.25 -30.60 74.77
CA SER A 52 20.74 -29.27 75.16
C SER A 52 21.97 -28.88 74.33
N HIS A 53 22.96 -29.77 74.28
CA HIS A 53 24.19 -29.57 73.52
C HIS A 53 23.94 -29.31 72.03
N ARG A 54 23.01 -30.05 71.39
CA ARG A 54 22.61 -29.77 69.99
C ARG A 54 22.04 -28.37 69.82
N THR A 55 21.25 -27.89 70.77
CA THR A 55 20.69 -26.54 70.75
C THR A 55 21.78 -25.49 70.95
N GLU A 56 22.71 -25.70 71.88
CA GLU A 56 23.86 -24.83 72.14
C GLU A 56 24.71 -24.65 70.88
N VAL A 57 25.06 -25.74 70.19
CA VAL A 57 25.84 -25.70 68.93
C VAL A 57 25.10 -24.93 67.84
N LYS A 58 23.80 -25.15 67.69
CA LYS A 58 22.97 -24.42 66.70
C LYS A 58 22.95 -22.93 66.98
N ASN A 59 22.81 -22.55 68.25
CA ASN A 59 22.79 -21.15 68.67
C ASN A 59 24.15 -20.47 68.49
N ALA A 60 25.25 -21.17 68.82
CA ALA A 60 26.61 -20.67 68.60
C ALA A 60 26.86 -20.39 67.11
N ARG A 61 26.49 -21.31 66.22
CA ARG A 61 26.55 -21.08 64.76
C ARG A 61 25.73 -19.85 64.35
N LEU A 62 24.49 -19.73 64.83
CA LEU A 62 23.63 -18.59 64.47
C LEU A 62 24.18 -17.25 64.96
N ALA A 63 24.80 -17.22 66.15
CA ALA A 63 25.44 -16.02 66.67
C ALA A 63 26.57 -15.55 65.75
N ILE A 64 27.37 -16.48 65.22
CA ILE A 64 28.43 -16.18 64.26
C ILE A 64 27.84 -15.70 62.92
N THR A 65 26.90 -16.44 62.33
CA THR A 65 26.37 -16.12 60.99
C THR A 65 25.59 -14.80 60.95
N ARG A 66 24.84 -14.47 62.00
CA ARG A 66 24.09 -13.22 62.08
C ARG A 66 24.97 -11.97 62.01
N ASN A 67 26.19 -12.03 62.55
CA ASN A 67 27.13 -10.92 62.47
C ASN A 67 27.56 -10.69 61.01
N PHE A 68 27.83 -11.76 60.26
CA PHE A 68 28.15 -11.67 58.84
C PHE A 68 26.96 -11.15 58.02
N ASP A 69 25.74 -11.60 58.32
CA ASP A 69 24.53 -11.10 57.64
C ASP A 69 24.34 -9.58 57.89
N SER A 70 24.60 -9.12 59.12
CA SER A 70 24.55 -7.69 59.47
C SER A 70 25.61 -6.90 58.71
N VAL A 71 26.85 -7.37 58.68
CA VAL A 71 27.95 -6.70 57.96
C VAL A 71 27.66 -6.64 56.46
N LYS A 72 27.15 -7.73 55.87
CA LYS A 72 26.73 -7.74 54.47
C LYS A 72 25.65 -6.69 54.19
N SER A 73 24.66 -6.57 55.07
CA SER A 73 23.58 -5.58 54.92
C SER A 73 24.14 -4.15 54.97
N GLN A 74 25.07 -3.87 55.88
CA GLN A 74 25.74 -2.57 55.95
C GLN A 74 26.51 -2.23 54.68
N PHE A 75 27.19 -3.20 54.06
CA PHE A 75 27.86 -2.98 52.78
C PHE A 75 26.88 -2.64 51.65
N ILE A 76 25.73 -3.33 51.58
CA ILE A 76 24.69 -3.06 50.59
C ILE A 76 24.09 -1.66 50.80
N ASP A 77 23.82 -1.29 52.05
CA ASP A 77 23.24 0.02 52.36
C ASP A 77 24.25 1.14 52.09
N ALA A 78 25.53 0.94 52.40
CA ALA A 78 26.60 1.87 52.07
C ALA A 78 26.79 2.02 50.55
N GLU A 79 26.71 0.93 49.79
CA GLU A 79 26.75 0.97 48.32
C GLU A 79 25.61 1.84 47.78
N LYS A 80 24.38 1.62 48.25
CA LYS A 80 23.22 2.42 47.85
C LYS A 80 23.40 3.90 48.18
N ASP A 81 23.88 4.21 49.38
CA ASP A 81 24.13 5.60 49.80
C ASP A 81 25.19 6.28 48.93
N VAL A 82 26.27 5.56 48.61
CA VAL A 82 27.33 6.04 47.71
C VAL A 82 26.80 6.26 46.28
N LEU A 83 25.89 5.40 45.80
CA LEU A 83 25.32 5.49 44.45
C LEU A 83 24.15 6.47 44.33
N ALA A 84 23.48 6.84 45.43
CA ALA A 84 22.29 7.69 45.39
C ALA A 84 22.50 9.02 44.62
N PRO A 85 23.61 9.77 44.79
CA PRO A 85 23.83 10.98 44.00
C PRO A 85 24.03 10.72 42.51
N ALA A 86 24.59 9.56 42.14
CA ALA A 86 24.77 9.18 40.74
C ALA A 86 23.44 8.78 40.09
N GLU A 87 22.56 8.09 40.83
CA GLU A 87 21.20 7.79 40.39
C GLU A 87 20.38 9.07 40.21
N GLU A 88 20.45 10.01 41.15
CA GLU A 88 19.80 11.32 41.04
C GLU A 88 20.32 12.13 39.84
N ALA A 89 21.64 12.09 39.58
CA ALA A 89 22.23 12.74 38.42
C ALA A 89 21.75 12.11 37.10
N LEU A 90 21.61 10.79 37.05
CA LEU A 90 21.09 10.07 35.89
C LEU A 90 19.63 10.44 35.62
N GLU A 91 18.80 10.46 36.65
CA GLU A 91 17.40 10.88 36.51
C GLU A 91 17.29 12.33 35.99
N ASN A 92 18.07 13.25 36.57
CA ASN A 92 18.10 14.65 36.14
C ASN A 92 18.51 14.80 34.67
N ILE A 93 19.55 14.09 34.21
CA ILE A 93 19.99 14.22 32.82
C ILE A 93 19.00 13.57 31.87
N SER A 94 18.39 12.44 32.24
CA SER A 94 17.32 11.80 31.47
C SER A 94 16.12 12.72 31.28
N GLN A 95 15.66 13.39 32.35
CA GLN A 95 14.56 14.35 32.26
C GLN A 95 14.89 15.53 31.33
N LYS A 96 16.12 16.06 31.38
CA LYS A 96 16.56 17.15 30.49
C LYS A 96 16.63 16.71 29.02
N ILE A 97 17.07 15.48 28.76
CA ILE A 97 17.09 14.91 27.41
C ILE A 97 15.67 14.78 26.87
N LEU A 98 14.75 14.23 27.66
CA LEU A 98 13.34 14.09 27.26
C LEU A 98 12.71 15.45 26.96
N ALA A 99 12.87 16.43 27.86
CA ALA A 99 12.34 17.78 27.63
C ALA A 99 12.92 18.43 26.36
N TYR A 100 14.20 18.23 26.08
CA TYR A 100 14.80 18.72 24.83
C TYR A 100 14.22 18.02 23.60
N GLN A 101 14.02 16.70 23.65
CA GLN A 101 13.42 15.94 22.55
C GLN A 101 11.99 16.37 22.26
N GLU A 102 11.16 16.55 23.30
CA GLU A 102 9.80 17.07 23.17
C GLU A 102 9.77 18.48 22.55
N GLU A 103 10.69 19.36 22.95
CA GLU A 103 10.81 20.69 22.35
C GLU A 103 11.27 20.63 20.88
N GLN A 104 12.19 19.72 20.53
CA GLN A 104 12.58 19.52 19.14
C GLN A 104 11.43 18.98 18.30
N GLU A 105 10.62 18.07 18.83
CA GLU A 105 9.44 17.55 18.16
C GLU A 105 8.40 18.67 17.94
N ARG A 106 8.11 19.48 18.97
CA ARG A 106 7.21 20.63 18.83
C ARG A 106 7.69 21.60 17.75
N LEU A 107 8.98 21.93 17.74
CA LEU A 107 9.56 22.80 16.70
C LEU A 107 9.49 22.16 15.31
N ALA A 108 9.69 20.85 15.21
CA ALA A 108 9.57 20.13 13.95
C ALA A 108 8.12 20.08 13.45
N GLU A 109 7.14 19.91 14.33
CA GLU A 109 5.71 19.99 14.00
C GLU A 109 5.29 21.40 13.57
N GLU A 110 5.74 22.43 14.28
CA GLU A 110 5.50 23.83 13.91
C GLU A 110 6.11 24.15 12.54
N GLU A 111 7.33 23.68 12.28
CA GLU A 111 8.00 23.86 11.00
C GLU A 111 7.33 23.05 9.89
N ALA A 112 6.94 21.80 10.15
CA ALA A 112 6.19 20.98 9.20
C ALA A 112 4.84 21.63 8.85
N ALA A 113 4.10 22.14 9.85
CA ALA A 113 2.85 22.86 9.64
C ALA A 113 3.07 24.15 8.84
N ARG A 114 4.18 24.87 9.08
CA ARG A 114 4.55 26.05 8.29
C ARG A 114 4.85 25.69 6.84
N VAL A 115 5.64 24.65 6.61
CA VAL A 115 5.97 24.12 5.28
C VAL A 115 4.70 23.67 4.56
N ASP A 116 3.83 22.91 5.23
CA ASP A 116 2.54 22.46 4.69
C ASP A 116 1.65 23.64 4.30
N ALA A 117 1.56 24.67 5.15
CA ALA A 117 0.81 25.88 4.85
C ALA A 117 1.36 26.63 3.64
N ILE A 118 2.68 26.60 3.40
CA ILE A 118 3.30 27.15 2.19
C ILE A 118 3.00 26.26 0.99
N CYS A 119 3.18 24.95 1.10
CA CYS A 119 2.88 23.96 0.06
C CYS A 119 1.43 24.04 -0.41
N ALA A 120 0.48 24.23 0.51
CA ALA A 120 -0.95 24.39 0.22
C ALA A 120 -1.25 25.59 -0.70
N LYS A 121 -0.40 26.63 -0.72
CA LYS A 121 -0.56 27.77 -1.65
C LYS A 121 -0.31 27.37 -3.10
N PHE A 122 0.41 26.28 -3.33
CA PHE A 122 0.69 25.75 -4.67
C PHE A 122 -0.34 24.70 -5.11
N ASP A 123 -1.16 24.18 -4.19
CA ASP A 123 -2.18 23.18 -4.53
C ASP A 123 -3.15 23.75 -5.55
N THR A 124 -3.15 23.16 -6.74
CA THR A 124 -3.95 23.63 -7.87
C THR A 124 -4.58 22.46 -8.58
N ASN A 125 -5.91 22.49 -8.70
CA ASN A 125 -6.64 21.53 -9.52
C ASN A 125 -6.54 21.94 -11.00
N ALA A 126 -5.40 21.63 -11.65
CA ALA A 126 -5.13 22.00 -13.04
C ALA A 126 -6.27 21.54 -13.99
N LYS A 127 -6.86 20.36 -13.76
CA LYS A 127 -7.96 19.80 -14.58
C LYS A 127 -9.21 20.66 -14.61
N SER A 128 -9.45 21.47 -13.57
CA SER A 128 -10.59 22.39 -13.52
C SER A 128 -10.49 23.55 -14.52
N LEU A 129 -9.27 23.85 -15.00
CA LEU A 129 -9.01 24.91 -15.95
C LEU A 129 -9.40 24.46 -17.37
N ARG A 130 -10.16 25.33 -18.05
CA ARG A 130 -10.77 25.06 -19.37
C ARG A 130 -10.17 25.86 -20.52
N SER A 131 -9.20 26.73 -20.26
CA SER A 131 -8.57 27.54 -21.30
C SER A 131 -7.07 27.68 -21.06
N GLN A 132 -6.30 27.82 -22.14
CA GLN A 132 -4.85 28.03 -22.06
C GLN A 132 -4.50 29.28 -21.25
N LYS A 133 -5.26 30.37 -21.45
CA LYS A 133 -5.10 31.63 -20.73
C LYS A 133 -5.24 31.45 -19.21
N ALA A 134 -6.22 30.67 -18.76
CA ALA A 134 -6.41 30.39 -17.34
C ALA A 134 -5.24 29.58 -16.74
N CYS A 135 -4.65 28.65 -17.50
CA CYS A 135 -3.43 27.94 -17.08
C CYS A 135 -2.23 28.89 -16.95
N ASP A 136 -2.06 29.83 -17.90
CA ASP A 136 -0.97 30.80 -17.89
C ASP A 136 -1.08 31.82 -16.75
N GLU A 137 -2.30 32.31 -16.48
CA GLU A 137 -2.58 33.21 -15.36
C GLU A 137 -2.28 32.54 -14.03
N LYS A 138 -2.72 31.29 -13.85
CA LYS A 138 -2.41 30.51 -12.64
C LYS A 138 -0.92 30.18 -12.52
N GLY A 139 -0.25 29.83 -13.60
CA GLY A 139 1.20 29.62 -13.59
C GLY A 139 1.98 30.89 -13.21
N THR A 140 1.48 32.06 -13.60
CA THR A 140 2.08 33.36 -13.22
C THR A 140 1.87 33.67 -11.75
N GLU A 141 0.66 33.44 -11.23
CA GLU A 141 0.33 33.59 -9.82
C GLU A 141 1.22 32.69 -8.93
N LEU A 142 1.35 31.41 -9.27
CA LEU A 142 2.21 30.48 -8.52
C LEU A 142 3.69 30.89 -8.55
N LYS A 143 4.20 31.36 -9.70
CA LYS A 143 5.57 31.87 -9.81
C LYS A 143 5.79 33.11 -8.94
N GLN A 144 4.82 34.00 -8.88
CA GLN A 144 4.88 35.18 -8.02
C GLN A 144 4.87 34.79 -6.55
N ILE A 145 3.97 33.90 -6.14
CA ILE A 145 3.92 33.37 -4.77
C ILE A 145 5.27 32.76 -4.39
N PHE A 146 5.87 31.95 -5.27
CA PHE A 146 7.18 31.33 -5.01
C PHE A 146 8.31 32.38 -4.92
N ALA A 147 8.31 33.40 -5.78
CA ALA A 147 9.32 34.45 -5.79
C ALA A 147 9.25 35.37 -4.55
N GLU A 148 8.06 35.55 -3.96
CA GLU A 148 7.85 36.33 -2.74
C GLU A 148 8.26 35.56 -1.45
N LEU A 149 8.51 34.24 -1.55
CA LEU A 149 9.00 33.46 -0.40
C LEU A 149 10.45 33.83 -0.03
N PRO A 150 10.84 33.71 1.25
CA PRO A 150 12.23 33.80 1.66
C PRO A 150 13.13 32.79 0.94
N GLU A 151 14.41 33.13 0.76
CA GLU A 151 15.39 32.25 0.07
C GLU A 151 15.51 30.86 0.72
N ALA A 152 15.39 30.78 2.05
CA ALA A 152 15.38 29.52 2.79
C ALA A 152 14.21 28.61 2.36
N ASP A 153 13.01 29.18 2.18
CA ASP A 153 11.81 28.46 1.79
C ASP A 153 11.83 28.06 0.31
N GLN A 154 12.38 28.93 -0.56
CA GLN A 154 12.57 28.60 -1.98
C GLN A 154 13.51 27.39 -2.17
N ASN A 155 14.49 27.25 -1.28
CA ASN A 155 15.43 26.14 -1.29
C ASN A 155 14.95 24.92 -0.48
N HIS A 156 13.84 25.03 0.25
CA HIS A 156 13.25 23.90 0.98
C HIS A 156 12.76 22.84 -0.01
N ALA A 157 13.21 21.59 0.18
CA ALA A 157 13.00 20.51 -0.78
C ALA A 157 11.51 20.25 -1.09
N GLU A 158 10.68 20.21 -0.04
CA GLU A 158 9.25 19.93 -0.18
C GLU A 158 8.49 21.08 -0.86
N ILE A 159 8.80 22.32 -0.52
CA ILE A 159 8.17 23.51 -1.09
C ILE A 159 8.52 23.60 -2.58
N LYS A 160 9.80 23.40 -2.91
CA LYS A 160 10.28 23.37 -4.30
C LYS A 160 9.63 22.25 -5.11
N LEU A 161 9.45 21.07 -4.51
CA LEU A 161 8.77 19.95 -5.15
C LEU A 161 7.28 20.26 -5.39
N ALA A 162 6.57 20.80 -4.40
CA ALA A 162 5.16 21.18 -4.51
C ALA A 162 4.94 22.24 -5.61
N PHE A 163 5.77 23.28 -5.63
CA PHE A 163 5.77 24.29 -6.69
C PHE A 163 6.02 23.67 -8.07
N THR A 164 7.09 22.89 -8.21
CA THR A 164 7.48 22.28 -9.50
C THR A 164 6.39 21.34 -10.03
N LYS A 165 5.80 20.52 -9.16
CA LYS A 165 4.71 19.62 -9.49
C LYS A 165 3.50 20.40 -10.03
N SER A 166 3.09 21.45 -9.33
CA SER A 166 1.93 22.27 -9.70
C SER A 166 2.14 22.98 -11.05
N ILE A 167 3.35 23.51 -11.30
CA ILE A 167 3.69 24.09 -12.61
C ILE A 167 3.64 23.05 -13.72
N ASN A 168 4.20 21.86 -13.50
CA ASN A 168 4.19 20.79 -14.51
C ASN A 168 2.78 20.29 -14.81
N GLU A 169 1.90 20.23 -13.81
CA GLU A 169 0.48 19.88 -14.00
C GLU A 169 -0.24 20.94 -14.86
N LEU A 170 0.02 22.23 -14.62
CA LEU A 170 -0.53 23.31 -15.45
C LEU A 170 -0.01 23.27 -16.89
N LEU A 171 1.28 22.99 -17.09
CA LEU A 171 1.87 22.84 -18.43
C LEU A 171 1.26 21.65 -19.17
N THR A 172 1.17 20.49 -18.52
CA THR A 172 0.53 19.30 -19.08
C THR A 172 -0.92 19.61 -19.47
N ARG A 173 -1.67 20.30 -18.59
CA ARG A 173 -3.06 20.67 -18.89
C ARG A 173 -3.17 21.64 -20.07
N LYS A 174 -2.24 22.59 -20.18
CA LYS A 174 -2.19 23.53 -21.31
C LYS A 174 -1.95 22.79 -22.62
N ASP A 175 -1.04 21.81 -22.63
CA ASP A 175 -0.78 20.98 -23.79
C ASP A 175 -2.02 20.17 -24.19
N GLU A 176 -2.72 19.54 -23.22
CA GLU A 176 -3.99 18.84 -23.45
C GLU A 176 -5.05 19.74 -24.11
N LEU A 177 -5.23 20.96 -23.59
CA LEU A 177 -6.18 21.93 -24.15
C LEU A 177 -5.79 22.35 -25.57
N THR A 178 -4.50 22.54 -25.82
CA THR A 178 -3.99 22.88 -27.15
C THR A 178 -4.23 21.76 -28.16
N THR A 179 -4.02 20.51 -27.75
CA THR A 179 -4.33 19.34 -28.60
C THR A 179 -5.82 19.21 -28.84
N ALA A 180 -6.66 19.41 -27.83
CA ALA A 180 -8.11 19.34 -27.98
C ALA A 180 -8.64 20.41 -28.93
N GLU A 181 -8.16 21.66 -28.83
CA GLU A 181 -8.54 22.75 -29.75
C GLU A 181 -8.14 22.43 -31.21
N ARG A 182 -6.97 21.81 -31.40
CA ARG A 182 -6.51 21.38 -32.73
C ARG A 182 -7.39 20.25 -33.28
N ASP A 183 -7.69 19.25 -32.47
CA ASP A 183 -8.52 18.11 -32.87
C ASP A 183 -9.95 18.54 -33.18
N GLU A 184 -10.53 19.44 -32.39
CA GLU A 184 -11.84 20.05 -32.66
C GLU A 184 -11.84 20.86 -33.97
N ALA A 185 -10.78 21.65 -34.22
CA ALA A 185 -10.65 22.41 -35.46
C ALA A 185 -10.48 21.50 -36.69
N GLU A 186 -9.73 20.40 -36.56
CA GLU A 186 -9.57 19.40 -37.62
C GLU A 186 -10.88 18.64 -37.88
N ALA A 187 -11.58 18.22 -36.82
CA ALA A 187 -12.89 17.60 -36.92
C ALA A 187 -13.92 18.55 -37.56
N ALA A 188 -13.91 19.83 -37.20
CA ALA A 188 -14.78 20.84 -37.81
C ALA A 188 -14.46 21.06 -39.29
N LYS A 189 -13.18 21.08 -39.68
CA LYS A 189 -12.77 21.15 -41.09
C LYS A 189 -13.25 19.92 -41.87
N LEU A 190 -13.06 18.72 -41.33
CA LEU A 190 -13.50 17.47 -41.95
C LEU A 190 -15.03 17.42 -42.05
N ALA A 191 -15.76 17.85 -41.02
CA ALA A 191 -17.22 17.94 -41.04
C ALA A 191 -17.72 18.97 -42.06
N ALA A 192 -17.07 20.12 -42.17
CA ALA A 192 -17.40 21.12 -43.20
C ALA A 192 -17.09 20.62 -44.61
N GLN A 193 -16.00 19.88 -44.80
CA GLN A 193 -15.68 19.23 -46.07
C GLN A 193 -16.74 18.20 -46.45
N ARG A 194 -17.12 17.31 -45.52
CA ARG A 194 -18.20 16.33 -45.74
C ARG A 194 -19.53 17.00 -46.09
N LYS A 195 -19.89 18.10 -45.41
CA LYS A 195 -21.11 18.88 -45.74
C LYS A 195 -21.05 19.46 -47.15
N ARG A 196 -19.91 20.03 -47.56
CA ARG A 196 -19.74 20.55 -48.93
C ARG A 196 -19.80 19.44 -49.97
N GLU A 197 -19.17 18.29 -49.72
CA GLU A 197 -19.24 17.13 -50.60
C GLU A 197 -20.67 16.59 -50.73
N GLN A 198 -21.44 16.56 -49.63
CA GLN A 198 -22.87 16.22 -49.63
C GLN A 198 -23.70 17.23 -50.42
N GLU A 199 -23.51 18.54 -50.20
CA GLU A 199 -24.21 19.60 -50.95
C GLU A 199 -23.89 19.54 -52.46
N ILE A 200 -22.64 19.24 -52.83
CA ILE A 200 -22.24 19.04 -54.24
C ILE A 200 -22.93 17.79 -54.81
N ALA A 201 -22.93 16.67 -54.08
CA ALA A 201 -23.60 15.44 -54.51
C ALA A 201 -25.12 15.62 -54.64
N GLU A 202 -25.77 16.35 -53.72
CA GLU A 202 -27.18 16.69 -53.79
C GLU A 202 -27.49 17.66 -54.94
N ALA A 203 -26.62 18.64 -55.19
CA ALA A 203 -26.77 19.55 -56.34
C ALA A 203 -26.55 18.83 -57.68
N GLU A 204 -25.63 17.87 -57.74
CA GLU A 204 -25.41 17.01 -58.92
C GLU A 204 -26.59 16.05 -59.13
N ALA A 205 -27.10 15.43 -58.06
CA ALA A 205 -28.32 14.63 -58.11
C ALA A 205 -29.55 15.46 -58.52
N ALA A 206 -29.67 16.70 -58.04
CA ALA A 206 -30.74 17.62 -58.43
C ALA A 206 -30.59 18.14 -59.88
N LYS A 207 -29.36 18.29 -60.38
CA LYS A 207 -29.10 18.57 -61.81
C LYS A 207 -29.41 17.35 -62.68
N ALA A 208 -29.06 16.15 -62.24
CA ALA A 208 -29.45 14.91 -62.91
C ALA A 208 -30.98 14.73 -62.93
N ALA A 209 -31.67 15.12 -61.86
CA ALA A 209 -33.13 15.13 -61.79
C ALA A 209 -33.77 16.24 -62.65
N LYS A 210 -33.18 17.44 -62.73
CA LYS A 210 -33.63 18.52 -63.64
C LYS A 210 -33.32 18.26 -65.12
N ALA A 211 -32.30 17.45 -65.43
CA ALA A 211 -32.04 16.97 -66.79
C ALA A 211 -33.09 15.94 -67.27
N GLN A 212 -34.02 15.53 -66.41
CA GLN A 212 -35.13 14.65 -66.75
C GLN A 212 -36.50 15.30 -66.50
N GLN A 213 -36.93 16.30 -67.28
CA GLN A 213 -38.36 16.57 -67.59
C GLN A 213 -38.49 17.44 -68.86
N PRO A 214 -39.64 17.44 -69.58
CA PRO A 214 -40.38 16.36 -70.23
C PRO A 214 -40.13 16.39 -71.76
N ALA A 215 -40.00 15.24 -72.41
CA ALA A 215 -39.85 15.22 -73.87
C ALA A 215 -41.15 15.65 -74.57
N VAL A 216 -41.13 16.85 -75.17
CA VAL A 216 -42.13 17.34 -76.12
C VAL A 216 -42.07 16.48 -77.38
N LYS A 217 -43.25 16.05 -77.85
CA LYS A 217 -43.44 15.29 -79.09
C LYS A 217 -42.97 16.12 -80.30
N SER A 218 -41.80 15.82 -80.85
CA SER A 218 -41.51 16.02 -82.27
C SER A 218 -40.77 14.79 -82.78
N GLY A 219 -41.44 14.06 -83.67
CA GLY A 219 -40.96 12.80 -84.21
C GLY A 219 -39.90 13.04 -85.27
N ILE A 220 -38.69 12.56 -85.00
CA ILE A 220 -37.85 11.86 -85.98
C ILE A 220 -37.25 10.66 -85.24
N LYS A 221 -37.80 9.47 -85.49
CA LYS A 221 -37.29 8.22 -84.92
C LYS A 221 -36.16 7.72 -85.82
N THR A 222 -34.92 7.93 -85.42
CA THR A 222 -33.78 7.15 -85.92
C THR A 222 -33.88 5.75 -85.33
N LYS A 223 -34.32 4.80 -86.15
CA LYS A 223 -34.39 3.38 -85.80
C LYS A 223 -33.03 2.76 -86.10
N THR A 224 -32.25 2.46 -85.06
CA THR A 224 -31.07 1.60 -85.20
C THR A 224 -31.57 0.17 -85.44
N VAL A 225 -31.52 -0.28 -86.69
CA VAL A 225 -31.88 -1.64 -87.06
C VAL A 225 -30.61 -2.48 -87.03
N PHE A 226 -30.57 -3.51 -86.20
CA PHE A 226 -29.52 -4.51 -86.21
C PHE A 226 -30.08 -5.79 -86.84
N THR A 227 -29.25 -6.48 -87.61
CA THR A 227 -29.55 -7.81 -88.15
C THR A 227 -28.56 -8.77 -87.51
N VAL A 228 -29.07 -9.79 -86.82
CA VAL A 228 -28.23 -10.86 -86.27
C VAL A 228 -27.73 -11.70 -87.45
N THR A 229 -26.43 -11.64 -87.73
CA THR A 229 -25.80 -12.38 -88.84
C THR A 229 -25.50 -13.84 -88.48
N ASN A 230 -25.18 -14.12 -87.22
CA ASN A 230 -25.01 -15.47 -86.69
C ASN A 230 -25.58 -15.56 -85.25
N PRO A 231 -26.69 -16.29 -85.04
CA PRO A 231 -27.35 -16.38 -83.72
C PRO A 231 -26.50 -17.02 -82.62
N GLU A 232 -25.59 -17.95 -82.95
CA GLU A 232 -24.82 -18.71 -81.95
C GLU A 232 -23.74 -17.87 -81.26
N LEU A 233 -23.32 -16.76 -81.89
CA LEU A 233 -22.30 -15.86 -81.35
C LEU A 233 -22.89 -14.73 -80.49
N VAL A 234 -24.22 -14.66 -80.35
CA VAL A 234 -24.87 -13.65 -79.51
C VAL A 234 -24.71 -14.05 -78.03
N PRO A 235 -24.09 -13.22 -77.18
CA PRO A 235 -23.93 -13.51 -75.76
C PRO A 235 -25.28 -13.77 -75.08
N ARG A 236 -25.36 -14.80 -74.23
CA ARG A 236 -26.62 -15.23 -73.59
C ARG A 236 -27.35 -14.15 -72.79
N TYR A 237 -26.63 -13.19 -72.20
CA TYR A 237 -27.26 -12.09 -71.45
C TYR A 237 -28.03 -11.10 -72.34
N LEU A 238 -27.84 -11.17 -73.67
CA LEU A 238 -28.57 -10.40 -74.68
C LEU A 238 -29.71 -11.20 -75.34
N CYS A 239 -29.86 -12.48 -74.99
CA CYS A 239 -30.91 -13.35 -75.49
C CYS A 239 -32.03 -13.44 -74.44
N GLU A 240 -33.19 -12.86 -74.74
CA GLU A 240 -34.36 -12.98 -73.87
C GLU A 240 -35.22 -14.18 -74.30
N PRO A 241 -35.62 -15.07 -73.36
CA PRO A 241 -36.56 -16.15 -73.68
C PRO A 241 -37.89 -15.59 -74.19
N SER A 242 -38.36 -16.07 -75.35
CA SER A 242 -39.63 -15.59 -75.90
C SER A 242 -40.81 -16.33 -75.28
N ASP A 243 -41.57 -15.62 -74.44
CA ASP A 243 -42.81 -16.13 -73.83
C ASP A 243 -43.80 -16.70 -74.85
N LYS A 244 -43.89 -16.10 -76.04
CA LYS A 244 -44.78 -16.56 -77.10
C LYS A 244 -44.39 -17.95 -77.60
N LEU A 245 -43.09 -18.16 -77.86
CA LEU A 245 -42.58 -19.45 -78.31
C LEU A 245 -42.65 -20.50 -77.20
N ILE A 246 -42.46 -20.10 -75.94
CA ILE A 246 -42.61 -21.00 -74.78
C ILE A 246 -44.07 -21.45 -74.65
N ARG A 247 -45.04 -20.53 -74.74
CA ARG A 247 -46.47 -20.88 -74.72
C ARG A 247 -46.88 -21.76 -75.90
N GLU A 248 -46.34 -21.50 -77.08
CA GLU A 248 -46.58 -22.32 -78.28
C GLU A 248 -46.00 -23.73 -78.13
N ALA A 249 -44.80 -23.87 -77.56
CA ALA A 249 -44.22 -25.17 -77.24
C ALA A 249 -45.06 -25.95 -76.21
N ILE A 250 -45.56 -25.28 -75.16
CA ILE A 250 -46.48 -25.88 -74.19
C ILE A 250 -47.79 -26.32 -74.86
N ALA A 251 -48.36 -25.49 -75.73
CA ALA A 251 -49.57 -25.81 -76.48
C ALA A 251 -49.37 -27.00 -77.45
N ASN A 252 -48.17 -27.13 -78.02
CA ASN A 252 -47.77 -28.25 -78.88
C ASN A 252 -47.36 -29.52 -78.10
N GLY A 253 -47.47 -29.52 -76.77
CA GLY A 253 -47.31 -30.72 -75.93
C GLY A 253 -45.94 -30.92 -75.27
N LEU A 254 -45.00 -29.97 -75.39
CA LEU A 254 -43.74 -29.99 -74.64
C LEU A 254 -43.99 -29.59 -73.18
N ARG A 255 -43.86 -30.55 -72.26
CA ARG A 255 -44.06 -30.34 -70.81
C ARG A 255 -42.77 -30.18 -70.01
N GLU A 256 -41.61 -30.36 -70.62
CA GLU A 256 -40.30 -30.09 -70.01
C GLU A 256 -39.46 -29.23 -70.94
N ILE A 257 -39.15 -28.01 -70.51
CA ILE A 257 -38.25 -27.09 -71.19
C ILE A 257 -37.12 -26.77 -70.21
N PRO A 258 -35.85 -27.11 -70.51
CA PRO A 258 -34.74 -26.84 -69.61
C PRO A 258 -34.66 -25.37 -69.19
N GLY A 259 -34.73 -25.09 -67.89
CA GLY A 259 -34.70 -23.74 -67.33
C GLY A 259 -36.05 -23.03 -67.21
N VAL A 260 -37.17 -23.67 -67.60
CA VAL A 260 -38.53 -23.15 -67.42
C VAL A 260 -39.34 -24.12 -66.56
N GLU A 261 -39.85 -23.64 -65.42
CA GLU A 261 -40.73 -24.43 -64.56
C GLU A 261 -42.19 -24.20 -64.95
N ILE A 262 -42.89 -25.26 -65.38
CA ILE A 262 -44.29 -25.19 -65.81
C ILE A 262 -45.17 -25.71 -64.67
N ARG A 263 -46.07 -24.85 -64.13
CA ARG A 263 -47.04 -25.21 -63.09
C ARG A 263 -48.46 -24.91 -63.57
N GLU A 264 -49.40 -25.82 -63.30
CA GLU A 264 -50.84 -25.61 -63.56
C GLU A 264 -51.51 -25.03 -62.30
N GLU A 265 -51.92 -23.77 -62.33
CA GLU A 265 -52.79 -23.18 -61.31
C GLU A 265 -54.25 -23.17 -61.80
N LYS A 266 -55.16 -23.78 -61.02
CA LYS A 266 -56.60 -23.68 -61.24
C LYS A 266 -57.15 -22.52 -60.42
N SER A 267 -57.56 -21.43 -61.06
CA SER A 267 -58.41 -20.41 -60.43
C SER A 267 -59.88 -20.73 -60.68
N PHE A 268 -60.71 -20.63 -59.65
CA PHE A 268 -62.18 -20.67 -59.75
C PHE A 268 -62.74 -19.33 -60.23
#